data_AF-A0A0B1SQP6-F1
#
_entry.id   AF-A0A0B1SQP6-F1
#
_cell.length_a   1.000
_cell.length_b   1.000
_cell.length_c   1.000
_cell.angle_alpha   90.00
_cell.angle_beta   90.00
_cell.angle_gamma   90.00
#
_symmetry.space_group_name_H-M   'P 1'
#
loop_
_entity.id
_entity.type
_entity.pdbx_description
1 polymer ?
#
loop_
_entity_poly.entity_id
_entity_poly.type
_entity_poly.pdbx_seq_one_letter_code
_entity_poly.pdbx_strand_id
1 'polypeptide(L)'
;MFGAVTSDIAAAVFGKRRRKNELPPFMVDLIKHELSIIPIFWDNHWFLGLLQIYTDSDEDSVSGRLALVDSMYNDPVNKDVLARISDSVHFHLSIAVKAALVTSPKPRELRELSLIRCDSLPCQDNHSDCGWYMCLFGEYFAKNRDWMNFTNEQLQHMSFNVLEDEEFHMRLSSIKREVGSYLERAAGRRLNFEYDKVATSNKSSKTR
;
A
#
# COMPACT_ATOMS: atom_id res chain seq x y z
N MET A 1 -1.30 5.29 -23.22
CA MET A 1 -1.28 6.67 -22.71
C MET A 1 -2.71 7.20 -22.85
N PHE A 2 -3.50 7.25 -21.77
CA PHE A 2 -4.81 7.90 -21.84
C PHE A 2 -4.58 9.42 -21.96
N GLY A 3 -5.35 10.09 -22.80
CA GLY A 3 -5.36 11.54 -22.90
C GLY A 3 -5.83 12.20 -21.59
N ALA A 4 -6.03 13.52 -21.62
CA ALA A 4 -6.54 14.27 -20.46
C ALA A 4 -7.80 13.60 -19.88
N VAL A 5 -7.78 13.29 -18.57
CA VAL A 5 -8.94 12.71 -17.87
C VAL A 5 -9.92 13.85 -17.61
N THR A 6 -11.02 13.90 -18.36
CA THR A 6 -12.11 14.86 -18.13
C THR A 6 -13.12 14.30 -17.12
N SER A 7 -13.98 15.18 -16.60
CA SER A 7 -15.10 14.77 -15.73
C SER A 7 -16.01 13.72 -16.40
N ASP A 8 -16.31 13.88 -17.69
CA ASP A 8 -17.14 12.94 -18.43
C ASP A 8 -16.46 11.57 -18.59
N ILE A 9 -15.15 11.53 -18.86
CA ILE A 9 -14.39 10.28 -18.94
C ILE A 9 -14.33 9.61 -17.56
N ALA A 10 -14.07 10.38 -16.51
CA ALA A 10 -14.05 9.89 -15.14
C ALA A 10 -15.39 9.26 -14.74
N ALA A 11 -16.50 9.94 -15.02
CA ALA A 11 -17.84 9.44 -14.77
C ALA A 11 -18.15 8.19 -15.63
N ALA A 12 -17.73 8.14 -16.89
CA ALA A 12 -17.96 6.97 -17.75
C ALA A 12 -17.18 5.74 -17.30
N VAL A 13 -15.92 5.92 -16.86
CA VAL A 13 -15.03 4.81 -16.45
C VAL A 13 -15.40 4.28 -15.07
N PHE A 14 -15.71 5.18 -14.12
CA PHE A 14 -15.88 4.79 -12.72
C PHE A 14 -17.29 5.01 -12.15
N GLY A 15 -18.11 5.86 -12.77
CA GLY A 15 -19.47 6.19 -12.34
C GLY A 15 -20.50 5.14 -12.76
N LYS A 16 -20.51 3.98 -12.10
CA LYS A 16 -21.61 3.00 -12.22
C LYS A 16 -22.60 3.11 -11.06
N ARG A 17 -23.26 4.27 -10.90
CA ARG A 17 -24.54 4.33 -10.17
C ARG A 17 -25.62 4.87 -11.11
N ARG A 18 -26.58 3.99 -11.41
CA ARG A 18 -27.59 4.04 -12.50
C ARG A 18 -28.44 5.32 -12.68
N ARG A 19 -28.21 6.43 -11.97
CA ARG A 19 -28.97 7.68 -12.13
C ARG A 19 -28.18 8.98 -11.93
N LYS A 20 -26.92 8.93 -11.50
CA LYS A 20 -26.10 10.13 -11.30
C LYS A 20 -24.68 9.83 -11.76
N ASN A 21 -24.12 10.71 -12.59
CA ASN A 21 -22.72 10.67 -13.07
C ASN A 21 -21.76 11.03 -11.92
N GLU A 22 -21.88 10.33 -10.80
CA GLU A 22 -21.13 10.55 -9.57
C GLU A 22 -20.13 9.40 -9.37
N LEU A 23 -18.91 9.75 -8.98
CA LEU A 23 -17.92 8.76 -8.59
C LEU A 23 -18.35 8.05 -7.29
N PRO A 24 -18.08 6.74 -7.15
CA PRO A 24 -18.08 6.07 -5.87
C PRO A 24 -17.40 6.88 -4.75
N PRO A 25 -18.00 6.96 -3.54
CA PRO A 25 -17.49 7.79 -2.44
C PRO A 25 -16.01 7.56 -2.12
N PHE A 26 -15.56 6.29 -2.13
CA PHE A 26 -14.19 5.94 -1.80
C PHE A 26 -13.15 6.59 -2.73
N MET A 27 -13.50 6.88 -4.00
CA MET A 27 -12.57 7.59 -4.89
C MET A 27 -12.49 9.06 -4.57
N VAL A 28 -13.61 9.67 -4.19
CA VAL A 28 -13.61 11.06 -3.73
C VAL A 28 -12.79 11.18 -2.44
N ASP A 29 -12.86 10.16 -1.58
CA ASP A 29 -12.11 10.13 -0.32
C ASP A 29 -10.59 10.04 -0.54
N LEU A 30 -10.10 9.49 -1.67
CA LEU A 30 -8.67 9.44 -2.00
C LEU A 30 -7.97 10.80 -1.95
N ILE A 31 -8.69 11.89 -2.23
CA ILE A 31 -8.15 13.25 -2.30
C ILE A 31 -8.60 14.14 -1.13
N LYS A 32 -9.44 13.63 -0.23
CA LYS A 32 -9.91 14.38 0.95
C LYS A 32 -8.94 14.31 2.11
N HIS A 33 -8.16 13.24 2.17
CA HIS A 33 -7.24 12.98 3.26
C HIS A 33 -5.81 13.29 2.79
N GLU A 34 -5.01 13.85 3.69
CA GLU A 34 -3.57 14.04 3.47
C GLU A 34 -2.87 12.71 3.21
N LEU A 35 -3.33 11.65 3.87
CA LEU A 35 -2.86 10.28 3.73
C LEU A 35 -4.04 9.32 3.55
N SER A 36 -3.96 8.49 2.51
CA SER A 36 -4.79 7.31 2.33
C SER A 36 -3.94 6.04 2.41
N ILE A 37 -4.33 5.11 3.27
CA ILE A 37 -3.72 3.78 3.40
C ILE A 37 -4.59 2.80 2.62
N ILE A 38 -4.04 2.22 1.56
CA ILE A 38 -4.78 1.46 0.55
C ILE A 38 -4.26 0.02 0.54
N PRO A 39 -5.01 -0.97 1.04
CA PRO A 39 -4.66 -2.37 0.84
C PRO A 39 -4.84 -2.72 -0.65
N ILE A 40 -3.79 -3.24 -1.29
CA ILE A 40 -3.81 -3.60 -2.70
C ILE A 40 -3.65 -5.11 -2.81
N PHE A 41 -4.58 -5.73 -3.51
CA PHE A 41 -4.52 -7.15 -3.86
C PHE A 41 -4.31 -7.30 -5.36
N TRP A 42 -3.22 -7.96 -5.74
CA TRP A 42 -2.90 -8.22 -7.15
C TRP A 42 -2.24 -9.58 -7.29
N ASP A 43 -2.74 -10.40 -8.22
CA ASP A 43 -2.21 -11.73 -8.55
C ASP A 43 -1.91 -12.62 -7.32
N ASN A 44 -2.89 -12.72 -6.42
CA ASN A 44 -2.82 -13.47 -5.15
C ASN A 44 -1.81 -12.96 -4.12
N HIS A 45 -1.34 -11.71 -4.27
CA HIS A 45 -0.43 -11.07 -3.35
C HIS A 45 -1.02 -9.78 -2.77
N TRP A 46 -0.78 -9.55 -1.48
CA TRP A 46 -1.18 -8.33 -0.78
C TRP A 46 0.03 -7.43 -0.54
N PHE A 47 -0.12 -6.14 -0.84
CA PHE A 47 0.85 -5.11 -0.50
C PHE A 47 0.13 -3.80 -0.17
N LEU A 48 0.86 -2.87 0.44
CA LEU A 48 0.30 -1.64 0.97
C LEU A 48 0.62 -0.46 0.05
N GLY A 49 -0.39 0.32 -0.31
CA GLY A 49 -0.24 1.62 -0.92
C GLY A 49 -0.42 2.74 0.11
N LEU A 50 0.52 3.68 0.13
CA LEU A 50 0.48 4.90 0.93
C LEU A 50 0.37 6.08 -0.03
N LEU A 51 -0.85 6.60 -0.20
CA LEU A 51 -1.10 7.75 -1.06
C LEU A 51 -1.08 9.02 -0.22
N GLN A 52 -0.11 9.89 -0.47
CA GLN A 52 -0.01 11.21 0.14
C GLN A 52 -0.31 12.27 -0.92
N ILE A 53 -1.26 13.16 -0.63
CA ILE A 53 -1.65 14.27 -1.52
C ILE A 53 -1.18 15.58 -0.90
N TYR A 54 -0.44 16.36 -1.68
CA TYR A 54 0.04 17.69 -1.35
C TYR A 54 -0.84 18.71 -2.05
N THR A 55 -1.50 19.55 -1.25
CA THR A 55 -2.16 20.75 -1.78
C THR A 55 -1.12 21.85 -1.89
N ASP A 56 -0.79 22.21 -3.12
CA ASP A 56 0.09 23.34 -3.39
C ASP A 56 -0.58 24.64 -2.92
N SER A 57 0.23 25.69 -2.70
CA SER A 57 -0.28 27.05 -2.47
C SER A 57 -1.06 27.60 -3.66
N ASP A 58 -0.85 27.01 -4.84
CA ASP A 58 -1.58 27.29 -6.07
C ASP A 58 -2.89 26.50 -6.08
N GLU A 59 -4.01 27.22 -5.91
CA GLU A 59 -5.32 26.65 -5.59
C GLU A 59 -5.88 25.70 -6.67
N ASP A 60 -5.32 25.72 -7.87
CA ASP A 60 -5.82 24.99 -9.05
C ASP A 60 -5.10 23.66 -9.29
N SER A 61 -4.11 23.31 -8.46
CA SER A 61 -3.30 22.11 -8.66
C SER A 61 -3.00 21.34 -7.39
N VAL A 62 -2.75 20.04 -7.54
CA VAL A 62 -2.24 19.18 -6.49
C VAL A 62 -1.10 18.34 -7.02
N SER A 63 -0.19 18.01 -6.12
CA SER A 63 0.87 17.03 -6.33
C SER A 63 0.69 15.90 -5.32
N GLY A 64 1.42 14.81 -5.47
CA GLY A 64 1.34 13.72 -4.52
C GLY A 64 2.43 12.69 -4.72
N ARG A 65 2.41 11.69 -3.86
CA ARG A 65 3.20 10.47 -4.04
C ARG A 65 2.43 9.24 -3.64
N LEU A 66 2.72 8.13 -4.31
CA LEU A 66 2.28 6.80 -3.97
C LEU A 66 3.50 5.97 -3.58
N ALA A 67 3.63 5.66 -2.29
CA ALA A 67 4.61 4.69 -1.83
C ALA A 67 4.00 3.30 -1.74
N LEU A 68 4.66 2.32 -2.35
CA LEU A 68 4.28 0.91 -2.31
C LEU A 68 5.22 0.17 -1.37
N VAL A 69 4.63 -0.50 -0.39
CA VAL A 69 5.32 -1.32 0.61
C VAL A 69 4.90 -2.77 0.38
N ASP A 70 5.85 -3.58 -0.07
CA ASP A 70 5.64 -4.95 -0.49
C ASP A 70 6.58 -5.88 0.28
N SER A 71 6.06 -6.87 0.99
CA SER A 71 6.88 -7.85 1.73
C SER A 71 7.68 -8.80 0.83
N MET A 72 7.49 -8.77 -0.48
CA MET A 72 8.21 -9.56 -1.49
C MET A 72 9.08 -8.70 -2.42
N TYR A 73 9.33 -7.41 -2.11
CA TYR A 73 9.97 -6.48 -3.05
C TYR A 73 11.32 -6.95 -3.63
N ASN A 74 12.08 -7.76 -2.88
CA ASN A 74 13.39 -8.29 -3.28
C ASN A 74 13.35 -9.75 -3.73
N ASP A 75 12.16 -10.31 -4.04
CA ASP A 75 12.05 -11.64 -4.61
C ASP A 75 12.91 -11.73 -5.89
N PRO A 76 14.01 -12.52 -5.87
CA PRO A 76 14.94 -12.55 -6.99
C PRO A 76 14.33 -13.15 -8.26
N VAL A 77 13.26 -13.94 -8.12
CA VAL A 77 12.56 -14.57 -9.25
C VAL A 77 11.55 -13.60 -9.86
N ASN A 78 10.84 -12.83 -9.02
CA ASN A 78 9.70 -12.03 -9.44
C ASN A 78 9.97 -10.51 -9.51
N LYS A 79 11.19 -10.05 -9.26
CA LYS A 79 11.54 -8.61 -9.20
C LYS A 79 10.99 -7.76 -10.35
N ASP A 80 11.14 -8.23 -11.59
CA ASP A 80 10.66 -7.51 -12.79
C ASP A 80 9.14 -7.55 -12.94
N VAL A 81 8.50 -8.62 -12.45
CA VAL A 81 7.04 -8.72 -12.39
C VAL A 81 6.50 -7.73 -11.36
N LEU A 82 7.09 -7.70 -10.16
CA LEU A 82 6.70 -6.77 -9.08
C LEU A 82 6.90 -5.31 -9.47
N ALA A 83 7.96 -5.00 -10.23
CA ALA A 83 8.15 -3.67 -10.81
C ALA A 83 7.01 -3.27 -11.75
N ARG A 84 6.64 -4.14 -12.69
CA ARG A 84 5.53 -3.90 -13.62
C ARG A 84 4.18 -3.79 -12.91
N ILE A 85 3.96 -4.58 -11.86
CA ILE A 85 2.77 -4.48 -11.02
C ILE A 85 2.72 -3.10 -10.35
N SER A 86 3.86 -2.63 -9.81
CA SER A 86 3.97 -1.30 -9.20
C SER A 86 3.60 -0.18 -10.19
N ASP A 87 4.15 -0.24 -11.41
CA ASP A 87 3.84 0.72 -12.47
C ASP A 87 2.37 0.67 -12.89
N SER A 88 1.80 -0.52 -12.99
CA SER A 88 0.38 -0.72 -13.32
C SER A 88 -0.54 -0.13 -12.26
N VAL A 89 -0.25 -0.40 -10.98
CA VAL A 89 -1.00 0.17 -9.85
C VAL A 89 -0.89 1.68 -9.81
N HIS A 90 0.32 2.22 -9.97
CA HIS A 90 0.57 3.66 -10.03
C HIS A 90 -0.23 4.32 -11.16
N PHE A 91 -0.23 3.71 -12.34
CA PHE A 91 -1.02 4.18 -13.47
C PHE A 91 -2.53 4.18 -13.16
N HIS A 92 -3.07 3.08 -12.63
CA HIS A 92 -4.49 3.00 -12.31
C HIS A 92 -4.91 3.97 -11.19
N LEU A 93 -4.11 4.09 -10.14
CA LEU A 93 -4.37 5.05 -9.06
C LEU A 93 -4.23 6.49 -9.54
N SER A 94 -3.27 6.79 -10.41
CA SER A 94 -3.16 8.12 -11.05
C SER A 94 -4.45 8.51 -11.77
N ILE A 95 -5.06 7.57 -12.50
CA ILE A 95 -6.33 7.81 -13.19
C ILE A 95 -7.45 8.03 -12.17
N ALA A 96 -7.52 7.24 -11.10
CA ALA A 96 -8.51 7.38 -10.05
C ALA A 96 -8.40 8.73 -9.30
N VAL A 97 -7.17 9.17 -8.98
CA VAL A 97 -6.91 10.48 -8.38
C VAL A 97 -7.31 11.61 -9.32
N LYS A 98 -6.93 11.54 -10.61
CA LYS A 98 -7.36 12.52 -11.62
C LYS A 98 -8.88 12.61 -11.71
N ALA A 99 -9.55 11.46 -11.77
CA ALA A 99 -11.01 11.38 -11.78
C ALA A 99 -11.63 12.07 -10.54
N ALA A 100 -11.10 11.78 -9.35
CA ALA A 100 -11.56 12.40 -8.11
C ALA A 100 -11.37 13.92 -8.11
N LEU A 101 -10.24 14.42 -8.63
CA LEU A 101 -9.96 15.86 -8.68
C LEU A 101 -10.90 16.60 -9.62
N VAL A 102 -11.08 16.12 -10.85
CA VAL A 102 -11.90 16.80 -11.88
C VAL A 102 -13.41 16.74 -11.59
N THR A 103 -13.84 15.82 -10.74
CA THR A 103 -15.24 15.70 -10.31
C THR A 103 -15.51 16.34 -8.95
N SER A 104 -14.48 16.86 -8.28
CA SER A 104 -14.64 17.55 -7.00
C SER A 104 -15.32 18.92 -7.16
N PRO A 105 -15.93 19.49 -6.09
CA PRO A 105 -16.60 20.80 -6.18
C PRO A 105 -15.70 21.95 -6.62
N LYS A 106 -14.39 21.83 -6.38
CA LYS A 106 -13.35 22.73 -6.88
C LYS A 106 -12.36 21.89 -7.72
N PRO A 107 -12.62 21.72 -9.03
CA PRO A 107 -11.77 20.93 -9.91
C PRO A 107 -10.32 21.42 -9.88
N ARG A 108 -9.38 20.47 -9.81
CA ARG A 108 -7.94 20.75 -9.76
C ARG A 108 -7.20 19.81 -10.70
N GLU A 109 -6.02 20.22 -11.14
CA GLU A 109 -5.13 19.39 -11.94
C GLU A 109 -4.18 18.58 -11.04
N LEU A 110 -3.90 17.32 -11.42
CA LEU A 110 -2.80 16.54 -10.84
C LEU A 110 -1.52 16.84 -11.62
N ARG A 111 -0.63 17.65 -11.04
CA ARG A 111 0.67 18.00 -11.65
C ARG A 111 1.60 16.80 -11.71
N GLU A 112 1.85 16.21 -10.55
CA GLU A 112 2.72 15.05 -10.41
C GLU A 112 2.15 14.09 -9.37
N LEU A 113 2.27 12.79 -9.65
CA LEU A 113 2.12 11.74 -8.66
C LEU A 113 3.36 10.85 -8.75
N SER A 114 4.32 11.00 -7.84
CA SER A 114 5.54 10.19 -7.86
C SER A 114 5.24 8.76 -7.39
N LEU A 115 5.94 7.76 -7.94
CA LEU A 115 5.92 6.37 -7.48
C LEU A 115 7.17 6.10 -6.63
N ILE A 116 6.99 5.60 -5.40
CA ILE A 116 8.07 5.10 -4.55
C ILE A 116 7.83 3.61 -4.29
N ARG A 117 8.89 2.80 -4.39
CA ARG A 117 8.86 1.38 -4.02
C ARG A 117 9.80 1.18 -2.85
N CYS A 118 9.28 0.92 -1.66
CA CYS A 118 10.12 0.74 -0.48
C CYS A 118 10.93 -0.56 -0.62
N ASP A 119 12.24 -0.49 -0.39
CA ASP A 119 13.19 -1.55 -0.76
C ASP A 119 14.07 -2.05 0.39
N SER A 120 13.72 -1.70 1.63
CA SER A 120 14.55 -2.00 2.80
C SER A 120 13.73 -2.41 4.05
N LEU A 121 12.44 -2.66 3.88
CA LEU A 121 11.54 -3.11 4.97
C LEU A 121 11.58 -4.64 5.14
N PRO A 122 11.06 -5.19 6.27
CA PRO A 122 11.02 -6.63 6.50
C PRO A 122 10.37 -7.41 5.34
N CYS A 123 11.06 -8.44 4.86
CA CYS A 123 10.53 -9.33 3.82
C CYS A 123 9.86 -10.55 4.44
N GLN A 124 8.86 -11.07 3.74
CA GLN A 124 8.31 -12.39 4.05
C GLN A 124 9.15 -13.47 3.36
N ASP A 125 9.34 -14.59 4.06
CA ASP A 125 10.06 -15.76 3.52
C ASP A 125 9.10 -16.85 2.99
N ASN A 126 7.79 -16.57 2.96
CA ASN A 126 6.77 -17.50 2.50
C ASN A 126 5.74 -16.79 1.62
N HIS A 127 4.93 -17.56 0.87
CA HIS A 127 3.97 -17.02 -0.09
C HIS A 127 2.59 -16.69 0.51
N SER A 128 2.37 -16.92 1.81
CA SER A 128 1.06 -16.81 2.45
C SER A 128 0.91 -15.64 3.41
N ASP A 129 2.02 -15.04 3.85
CA ASP A 129 2.00 -14.04 4.92
C ASP A 129 1.78 -12.61 4.46
N CYS A 130 1.61 -12.36 3.16
CA CYS A 130 1.53 -11.02 2.59
C CYS A 130 0.40 -10.18 3.17
N GLY A 131 -0.75 -10.79 3.47
CA GLY A 131 -1.84 -10.12 4.16
C GLY A 131 -1.48 -9.69 5.58
N TRP A 132 -0.70 -10.49 6.31
CA TRP A 132 -0.25 -10.13 7.67
C TRP A 132 0.78 -9.01 7.62
N TYR A 133 1.78 -9.10 6.74
CA TYR A 133 2.78 -8.05 6.55
C TYR A 133 2.12 -6.73 6.15
N MET A 134 1.21 -6.75 5.17
CA MET A 134 0.45 -5.56 4.76
C MET A 134 -0.30 -4.91 5.94
N CYS A 135 -0.97 -5.71 6.77
CA CYS A 135 -1.67 -5.20 7.96
C CYS A 135 -0.71 -4.54 8.96
N LEU A 136 0.45 -5.16 9.22
CA LEU A 136 1.44 -4.62 10.15
C LEU A 136 2.16 -3.38 9.62
N PHE A 137 2.45 -3.33 8.32
CA PHE A 137 2.91 -2.10 7.69
C PHE A 137 1.84 -1.01 7.81
N GLY A 138 0.57 -1.33 7.58
CA GLY A 138 -0.53 -0.40 7.79
C GLY A 138 -0.58 0.13 9.22
N GLU A 139 -0.41 -0.75 10.21
CA GLU A 139 -0.31 -0.38 11.64
C GLU A 139 0.88 0.54 11.91
N TYR A 140 2.07 0.21 11.39
CA TYR A 140 3.30 0.99 11.57
C TYR A 140 3.16 2.40 10.98
N PHE A 141 2.79 2.51 9.70
CA PHE A 141 2.69 3.79 8.99
C PHE A 141 1.52 4.67 9.49
N ALA A 142 0.50 4.07 10.10
CA ALA A 142 -0.58 4.82 10.75
C ALA A 142 -0.16 5.41 12.10
N LYS A 143 0.65 4.69 12.89
CA LYS A 143 1.12 5.11 14.21
C LYS A 143 2.30 6.09 14.14
N ASN A 144 3.26 5.80 13.28
CA ASN A 144 4.45 6.62 13.08
C ASN A 144 4.19 7.48 11.85
N ARG A 145 4.08 8.80 12.01
CA ARG A 145 3.82 9.72 10.87
C ARG A 145 5.03 10.51 10.42
N ASP A 146 6.18 10.36 11.08
CA ASP A 146 7.40 11.12 10.76
C ASP A 146 7.89 10.87 9.34
N TRP A 147 7.65 9.65 8.81
CA TRP A 147 7.97 9.28 7.43
C TRP A 147 7.26 10.17 6.39
N MET A 148 6.13 10.81 6.74
CA MET A 148 5.41 11.70 5.83
C MET A 148 6.24 12.92 5.44
N ASN A 149 7.26 13.27 6.24
CA ASN A 149 8.21 14.35 5.97
C ASN A 149 9.47 13.89 5.23
N PHE A 150 9.63 12.58 4.99
CA PHE A 150 10.79 12.07 4.25
C PHE A 150 10.72 12.51 2.80
N THR A 151 11.89 12.74 2.20
CA THR A 151 12.04 12.79 0.75
C THR A 151 11.68 11.43 0.11
N ASN A 152 11.46 11.42 -1.20
CA ASN A 152 11.16 10.16 -1.91
C ASN A 152 12.30 9.13 -1.77
N GLU A 153 13.56 9.58 -1.79
CA GLU A 153 14.74 8.72 -1.61
C GLU A 153 14.84 8.16 -0.17
N GLN A 154 14.60 9.00 0.84
CA GLN A 154 14.57 8.55 2.23
C GLN A 154 13.47 7.52 2.49
N LEU A 155 12.28 7.71 1.90
CA LEU A 155 11.17 6.77 2.04
C LEU A 155 11.44 5.46 1.29
N GLN A 156 12.04 5.53 0.10
CA GLN A 156 12.45 4.36 -0.67
C GLN A 156 13.35 3.44 0.15
N HIS A 157 14.37 4.01 0.79
CA HIS A 157 15.38 3.29 1.55
C HIS A 157 15.10 3.22 3.05
N MET A 158 13.85 3.48 3.45
CA MET A 158 13.44 3.37 4.84
C MET A 158 13.58 1.91 5.30
N SER A 159 14.29 1.72 6.40
CA SER A 159 14.53 0.41 7.02
C SER A 159 14.20 0.45 8.50
N PHE A 160 13.75 -0.67 9.04
CA PHE A 160 13.65 -0.84 10.48
C PHE A 160 15.03 -1.01 11.09
N ASN A 161 15.25 -0.36 12.24
CA ASN A 161 16.39 -0.72 13.07
C ASN A 161 16.17 -2.10 13.72
N VAL A 162 17.21 -2.63 14.37
CA VAL A 162 17.17 -3.99 14.95
C VAL A 162 15.99 -4.18 15.93
N LEU A 163 15.71 -3.17 16.77
CA LEU A 163 14.61 -3.25 17.74
C LEU A 163 13.25 -3.19 17.07
N GLU A 164 13.08 -2.33 16.06
CA GLU A 164 11.85 -2.25 15.26
C GLU A 164 11.58 -3.55 14.50
N ASP A 165 12.63 -4.17 13.95
CA ASP A 165 12.52 -5.45 13.24
C ASP A 165 12.12 -6.59 14.20
N GLU A 166 12.73 -6.66 15.39
CA GLU A 166 12.35 -7.61 16.43
C GLU A 166 10.90 -7.41 16.89
N GLU A 167 10.49 -6.17 17.13
CA GLU A 167 9.11 -5.83 17.52
C GLU A 167 8.11 -6.22 16.42
N PHE A 168 8.43 -5.95 15.15
CA PHE A 168 7.60 -6.31 14.01
C PHE A 168 7.35 -7.81 13.94
N HIS A 169 8.41 -8.63 14.06
CA HIS A 169 8.28 -10.08 14.01
C HIS A 169 7.56 -10.66 15.24
N MET A 170 7.80 -10.11 16.43
CA MET A 170 7.02 -10.47 17.63
C MET A 170 5.53 -10.16 17.43
N ARG A 171 5.21 -8.98 16.88
CA ARG A 171 3.83 -8.58 16.59
C ARG A 171 3.19 -9.48 15.54
N LEU A 172 3.94 -9.88 14.51
CA LEU A 172 3.50 -10.83 13.47
C LEU A 172 3.12 -12.18 14.06
N SER A 173 3.94 -12.75 14.95
CA SER A 173 3.59 -13.99 15.64
C SER A 173 2.35 -13.83 16.52
N SER A 174 2.26 -12.72 17.28
CA SER A 174 1.13 -12.45 18.17
C SER A 174 -0.19 -12.33 17.40
N ILE A 175 -0.23 -11.52 16.35
CA ILE A 175 -1.46 -11.27 15.59
C ILE A 175 -1.93 -12.52 14.85
N LYS A 176 -1.02 -13.31 14.27
CA LYS A 176 -1.35 -14.60 13.63
C LYS A 176 -2.02 -15.54 14.63
N ARG A 177 -1.47 -15.62 15.85
CA ARG A 177 -2.02 -16.46 16.93
C ARG A 177 -3.37 -15.95 17.43
N GLU A 178 -3.51 -14.64 17.66
CA GLU A 178 -4.75 -14.01 18.11
C GLU A 178 -5.90 -14.24 17.12
N VAL A 179 -5.67 -13.92 15.84
CA VAL A 179 -6.68 -14.04 14.80
C VAL A 179 -6.96 -15.50 14.48
N GLY A 180 -5.94 -16.36 14.39
CA GLY A 180 -6.17 -17.79 14.17
C GLY A 180 -6.94 -18.44 15.30
N SER A 181 -6.62 -18.11 16.55
CA SER A 181 -7.40 -18.59 17.72
C SER A 181 -8.85 -18.11 17.65
N TYR A 182 -9.10 -16.88 17.22
CA TYR A 182 -10.44 -16.37 16.99
C TYR A 182 -11.18 -17.17 15.90
N LEU A 183 -10.53 -17.42 14.75
CA LEU A 183 -11.10 -18.17 13.64
C LEU A 183 -11.40 -19.63 14.02
N GLU A 184 -10.52 -20.30 14.76
CA GLU A 184 -10.75 -21.68 15.23
C GLU A 184 -11.93 -21.74 16.21
N ARG A 185 -12.03 -20.77 17.14
CA ARG A 185 -13.20 -20.66 18.03
C ARG A 185 -14.49 -20.43 17.25
N ALA A 186 -14.47 -19.51 16.28
CA ALA A 186 -15.63 -19.22 15.45
C ALA A 186 -16.06 -20.41 14.58
N ALA A 187 -15.10 -21.19 14.08
CA ALA A 187 -15.36 -22.38 13.27
C ALA A 187 -15.79 -23.60 14.10
N GLY A 188 -15.60 -23.58 15.43
CA GLY A 188 -15.88 -24.73 16.30
C GLY A 188 -15.00 -25.94 16.03
N ARG A 189 -13.88 -25.78 15.31
CA ARG A 189 -12.95 -26.86 14.96
C ARG A 189 -11.53 -26.32 14.78
N ARG A 190 -10.54 -27.20 14.89
CA ARG A 190 -9.15 -26.87 14.58
C ARG A 190 -9.00 -26.60 13.08
N LEU A 191 -8.33 -25.51 12.74
CA LEU A 191 -8.01 -25.11 11.37
C LEU A 191 -6.54 -25.39 11.02
N ASN A 192 -5.75 -25.85 12.00
CA ASN A 192 -4.34 -26.26 11.86
C ASN A 192 -3.45 -25.12 11.33
N PHE A 193 -3.72 -23.89 11.77
CA PHE A 193 -2.84 -22.77 11.46
C PHE A 193 -1.46 -22.99 12.11
N GLU A 194 -0.41 -22.67 11.36
CA GLU A 194 0.98 -22.68 11.84
C GLU A 194 1.36 -21.24 12.24
N TYR A 195 1.43 -20.98 13.55
CA TYR A 195 1.64 -19.62 14.08
C TYR A 195 3.11 -19.25 14.24
N ASP A 196 3.95 -20.23 14.59
CA ASP A 196 5.33 -20.00 15.06
C ASP A 196 6.40 -20.29 13.98
N LYS A 197 5.99 -20.65 12.76
CA LYS A 197 6.92 -20.66 11.62
C LYS A 197 7.15 -19.23 11.14
N VAL A 198 7.79 -18.41 11.96
CA VAL A 198 8.56 -17.28 11.46
C VAL A 198 9.85 -17.89 10.97
N ALA A 199 10.13 -17.79 9.67
CA ALA A 199 11.39 -18.27 9.14
C ALA A 199 12.51 -17.54 9.88
N THR A 200 13.22 -18.25 10.76
CA THR A 200 14.41 -17.71 11.37
C THR A 200 15.42 -17.58 10.25
N SER A 201 15.80 -16.35 9.91
CA SER A 201 16.90 -16.13 8.98
C SER A 201 18.13 -16.85 9.53
N ASN A 202 18.47 -17.99 8.94
CA ASN A 202 19.77 -18.60 9.13
C ASN A 202 20.77 -17.67 8.44
N LYS A 203 21.17 -16.60 9.11
CA LYS A 203 22.43 -15.92 8.83
C LYS A 203 23.53 -16.91 9.15
N SER A 204 23.87 -17.74 8.16
CA SER A 204 25.07 -18.54 8.18
C SER A 204 26.25 -17.59 8.32
N SER A 205 26.81 -17.52 9.53
CA SER A 205 28.14 -16.99 9.76
C SER A 205 29.13 -17.81 8.96
N LYS A 206 29.47 -17.33 7.76
CA LYS A 206 30.74 -17.71 7.12
C LYS A 206 31.83 -16.95 7.84
N THR A 207 32.33 -17.57 8.90
CA THR A 207 33.65 -17.26 9.49
C THR A 207 34.69 -17.45 8.38
N ARG A 208 35.45 -16.38 8.10
CA ARG A 208 36.76 -16.47 7.46
C ARG A 208 37.81 -16.83 8.51
#